data_AF-A0A7Y2P2W7-F1
#
_entry.id   AF-A0A7Y2P2W7-F1
#
_cell.length_a   1.000
_cell.length_b   1.000
_cell.length_c   1.000
_cell.angle_alpha   90.00
_cell.angle_beta   90.00
_cell.angle_gamma   90.00
#
_symmetry.space_group_name_H-M   'P 1'
#
loop_
_entity.id
_entity.type
_entity.pdbx_description
1 polymer ?
#
loop_
_entity_poly.entity_id
_entity_poly.type
_entity_poly.pdbx_seq_one_letter_code
_entity_poly.pdbx_strand_id
1 'polypeptide(L)'
;HIDTGRQFVGLMMGDHSKTAINTMFNTGTVVGFSCNVYGEGFPPKYITSFGWGGNLSLREYKLAKALETAKAVFERRNKNFSKEEENIFNAIFKITKEDRERRGY
;
A
#
# COMPACT_ATOMS: atom_id res chain seq x y z
N HIS A 1 -9.02 6.99 12.64
CA HIS A 1 -10.19 6.44 11.94
C HIS A 1 -11.03 7.62 11.46
N ILE A 2 -11.47 7.63 10.20
CA ILE A 2 -12.33 8.70 9.66
C ILE A 2 -13.74 8.10 9.56
N ASP A 3 -14.71 8.72 10.23
CA ASP A 3 -16.11 8.33 10.06
C ASP A 3 -16.66 8.91 8.75
N THR A 4 -17.20 8.04 7.92
CA THR A 4 -17.77 8.41 6.61
C THR A 4 -19.28 8.59 6.67
N GLY A 5 -19.94 8.21 7.77
CA GLY A 5 -21.40 8.18 7.89
C GLY A 5 -22.11 7.17 6.99
N ARG A 6 -21.36 6.28 6.30
CA ARG A 6 -21.91 5.29 5.36
C ARG A 6 -21.87 3.89 5.95
N GLN A 7 -23.01 3.20 5.85
CA GLN A 7 -23.16 1.80 6.31
C GLN A 7 -22.43 0.80 5.40
N PHE A 8 -22.35 1.09 4.09
CA PHE A 8 -21.71 0.22 3.10
C PHE A 8 -20.55 0.94 2.43
N VAL A 9 -19.33 0.51 2.74
CA VAL A 9 -18.09 0.99 2.12
C VAL A 9 -17.34 -0.20 1.55
N GLY A 10 -17.03 -0.15 0.26
CA GLY A 10 -16.29 -1.19 -0.44
C GLY A 10 -14.81 -1.22 -0.08
N LEU A 11 -14.01 -1.84 -0.94
CA LEU A 11 -12.55 -1.78 -0.87
C LEU A 11 -12.06 -0.35 -1.17
N MET A 12 -11.15 0.17 -0.36
CA MET A 12 -10.36 1.34 -0.67
C MET A 12 -8.91 0.93 -0.88
N MET A 13 -8.31 1.34 -2.00
CA MET A 13 -6.94 0.96 -2.33
C MET A 13 -6.15 2.18 -2.80
N GLY A 14 -5.06 2.47 -2.08
CA GLY A 14 -4.16 3.56 -2.39
C GLY A 14 -3.32 3.30 -3.64
N ASP A 15 -2.82 4.39 -4.22
CA ASP A 15 -2.01 4.34 -5.43
C ASP A 15 -0.73 3.53 -5.25
N HIS A 16 -0.21 3.04 -6.37
CA HIS A 16 0.97 2.19 -6.45
C HIS A 16 0.91 0.89 -5.64
N SER A 17 -0.24 0.55 -5.04
CA SER A 17 -0.43 -0.75 -4.41
C SER A 17 -0.64 -1.83 -5.46
N LYS A 18 -0.10 -3.02 -5.20
CA LYS A 18 -0.25 -4.21 -6.04
C LYS A 18 -0.71 -5.39 -5.19
N THR A 19 -1.33 -6.35 -5.86
CA THR A 19 -1.86 -7.55 -5.22
C THR A 19 -1.41 -8.77 -6.00
N ALA A 20 -1.27 -9.89 -5.31
CA ALA A 20 -1.15 -11.18 -5.96
C ALA A 20 -2.44 -11.52 -6.73
N ILE A 21 -2.31 -12.42 -7.70
CA ILE A 21 -3.46 -13.02 -8.37
C ILE A 21 -4.31 -13.73 -7.32
N ASN A 22 -5.64 -13.60 -7.43
CA ASN A 22 -6.60 -14.22 -6.52
C ASN A 22 -6.50 -13.74 -5.05
N THR A 23 -6.06 -12.50 -4.83
CA THR A 23 -6.12 -11.89 -3.49
C THR A 23 -7.57 -11.66 -3.07
N MET A 24 -7.97 -12.19 -1.92
CA MET A 24 -9.34 -12.10 -1.40
C MET A 24 -9.49 -10.92 -0.45
N PHE A 25 -10.06 -9.80 -0.90
CA PHE A 25 -10.36 -8.66 -0.02
C PHE A 25 -11.75 -8.77 0.59
N ASN A 26 -11.84 -8.53 1.89
CA ASN A 26 -13.12 -8.30 2.56
C ASN A 26 -13.68 -6.91 2.23
N THR A 27 -15.00 -6.75 2.33
CA THR A 27 -15.66 -5.44 2.27
C THR A 27 -15.11 -4.52 3.35
N GLY A 28 -14.89 -3.25 3.01
CA GLY A 28 -14.32 -2.25 3.91
C GLY A 28 -12.82 -2.40 4.15
N THR A 29 -12.12 -3.28 3.43
CA THR A 29 -10.65 -3.31 3.53
C THR A 29 -10.07 -2.00 3.00
N VAL A 30 -9.13 -1.43 3.75
CA VAL A 30 -8.37 -0.25 3.37
C VAL A 30 -6.92 -0.64 3.16
N VAL A 31 -6.46 -0.51 1.92
CA VAL A 31 -5.07 -0.74 1.52
C VAL A 31 -4.41 0.62 1.33
N GLY A 32 -3.32 0.87 2.05
CA GLY A 32 -2.55 2.11 1.96
C GLY A 32 -1.83 2.30 0.62
N PHE A 33 -0.95 3.30 0.58
CA PHE A 33 -0.14 3.64 -0.57
C PHE A 33 1.04 2.68 -0.74
N SER A 34 1.33 2.28 -1.98
CA SER A 34 2.48 1.44 -2.34
C SER A 34 2.63 0.15 -1.52
N CYS A 35 1.53 -0.57 -1.29
CA CYS A 35 1.54 -1.89 -0.67
C CYS A 35 1.81 -3.00 -1.70
N ASN A 36 2.39 -4.11 -1.26
CA ASN A 36 2.41 -5.36 -2.01
C ASN A 36 1.70 -6.43 -1.20
N VAL A 37 0.46 -6.73 -1.60
CA VAL A 37 -0.44 -7.64 -0.89
C VAL A 37 -0.37 -9.03 -1.52
N TYR A 38 0.12 -10.02 -0.78
CA TYR A 38 0.27 -11.38 -1.29
C TYR A 38 0.19 -12.43 -0.17
N GLY A 39 0.02 -13.68 -0.56
CA GLY A 39 -0.14 -14.81 0.36
C GLY A 39 -1.57 -15.34 0.36
N GLU A 40 -1.79 -16.35 1.18
CA GLU A 40 -3.07 -17.05 1.29
C GLU A 40 -4.02 -16.40 2.31
N GLY A 41 -5.32 -16.69 2.16
CA GLY A 41 -6.38 -16.19 3.05
C GLY A 41 -6.74 -14.72 2.83
N PHE A 42 -7.50 -14.18 3.78
CA PHE A 42 -7.92 -12.77 3.76
C PHE A 42 -6.81 -11.91 4.39
N PRO A 43 -6.32 -10.86 3.72
CA PRO A 43 -5.41 -9.92 4.35
C PRO A 43 -6.14 -9.12 5.44
N PRO A 44 -5.40 -8.45 6.35
CA PRO A 44 -5.99 -7.58 7.36
C PRO A 44 -6.92 -6.52 6.75
N LYS A 45 -7.99 -6.15 7.48
CA LYS A 45 -8.91 -5.07 7.06
C LYS A 45 -8.23 -3.72 6.86
N TYR A 46 -7.09 -3.49 7.49
CA TYR A 46 -6.29 -2.30 7.26
C TYR A 46 -4.84 -2.69 7.04
N ILE A 47 -4.32 -2.34 5.86
CA ILE A 47 -2.93 -2.53 5.45
C ILE A 47 -2.33 -1.14 5.35
N THR A 48 -1.37 -0.82 6.23
CA THR A 48 -0.73 0.50 6.26
C THR A 48 0.03 0.76 4.97
N SER A 49 0.20 2.03 4.59
CA SER A 49 1.07 2.41 3.47
C SER A 49 2.45 1.78 3.64
N PHE A 50 3.02 1.34 2.52
CA PHE A 50 4.26 0.55 2.48
C PHE A 50 4.16 -0.77 3.25
N GLY A 51 3.01 -1.46 3.19
CA GLY A 51 2.87 -2.83 3.67
C GLY A 51 3.36 -3.85 2.64
N TRP A 52 4.11 -4.86 3.07
CA TRP A 52 4.62 -5.95 2.23
C TRP A 52 4.24 -7.30 2.85
N GLY A 53 3.36 -8.05 2.19
CA GLY A 53 2.88 -9.35 2.65
C GLY A 53 1.35 -9.49 2.69
N GLY A 54 0.82 -10.25 3.63
CA GLY A 54 -0.61 -10.57 3.71
C GLY A 54 -1.01 -11.11 5.07
N ASN A 55 -1.92 -12.09 5.08
CA ASN A 55 -2.52 -12.62 6.32
C ASN A 55 -1.49 -13.13 7.34
N LEU A 56 -0.49 -13.89 6.89
CA LEU A 56 0.48 -14.54 7.78
C LEU A 56 1.61 -13.61 8.26
N SER A 57 2.02 -12.68 7.41
CA SER A 57 3.14 -11.78 7.69
C SER A 57 2.95 -10.50 6.90
N LEU A 58 3.02 -9.38 7.60
CA LEU A 58 3.06 -8.05 7.02
C LEU A 58 4.29 -7.34 7.56
N ARG A 59 5.05 -6.68 6.68
CA ARG A 59 6.31 -6.00 7.02
C ARG A 59 6.38 -4.65 6.32
N GLU A 60 7.28 -3.78 6.77
CA GLU A 60 7.56 -2.53 6.07
C GLU A 60 8.18 -2.83 4.70
N TYR A 61 7.58 -2.26 3.67
CA TYR A 61 8.16 -2.20 2.34
C TYR A 61 9.18 -1.06 2.29
N LYS A 62 10.45 -1.42 2.16
CA LYS A 62 11.55 -0.46 2.09
C LYS A 62 11.31 0.59 1.00
N LEU A 63 11.35 1.86 1.37
CA LEU A 63 11.13 2.99 0.48
C LEU A 63 11.98 2.92 -0.80
N ALA A 64 13.26 2.58 -0.67
CA ALA A 64 14.16 2.44 -1.82
C ALA A 64 13.66 1.41 -2.85
N LYS A 65 13.12 0.28 -2.38
CA LYS A 65 12.54 -0.76 -3.24
C LYS A 65 11.19 -0.34 -3.84
N ALA A 66 10.40 0.42 -3.08
CA ALA A 66 9.16 1.00 -3.59
C ALA A 66 9.43 1.97 -4.74
N LEU A 67 10.43 2.84 -4.59
CA LEU A 67 10.88 3.77 -5.64
C LEU A 67 11.42 3.05 -6.87
N GLU A 68 12.25 2.01 -6.69
CA GLU A 68 12.73 1.17 -7.80
C GLU A 68 11.57 0.59 -8.60
N THR A 69 10.57 0.03 -7.91
CA THR A 69 9.37 -0.55 -8.54
C THR A 69 8.53 0.52 -9.24
N ALA A 70 8.37 1.70 -8.64
CA ALA A 70 7.61 2.79 -9.24
C ALA A 70 8.28 3.29 -10.53
N LYS A 71 9.62 3.46 -10.53
CA LYS A 71 10.42 3.80 -11.70
C LYS A 71 10.21 2.80 -12.84
N ALA A 72 10.34 1.50 -12.55
CA ALA A 72 10.14 0.44 -13.54
C ALA A 72 8.70 0.43 -14.12
N VAL A 73 7.68 0.69 -13.29
CA VAL A 73 6.27 0.76 -13.75
C VAL A 73 6.03 1.97 -14.66
N PHE A 74 6.65 3.11 -14.35
CA PHE A 74 6.58 4.32 -15.18
C PHE A 74 7.27 4.12 -16.53
N GLU A 75 8.49 3.57 -16.51
CA GLU A 75 9.27 3.28 -17.70
C GLU A 75 8.52 2.33 -18.66
N ARG A 76 7.92 1.25 -18.14
CA ARG A 76 7.09 0.33 -18.94
C ARG A 76 5.91 1.01 -19.64
N ARG A 77 5.43 2.13 -19.09
CA ARG A 77 4.31 2.92 -19.64
C ARG A 77 4.80 4.10 -20.49
N ASN A 78 6.10 4.16 -20.80
CA ASN A 78 6.75 5.29 -21.48
C ASN A 78 6.50 6.64 -20.76
N LYS A 79 6.47 6.61 -19.42
CA LYS A 79 6.32 7.80 -18.57
C LYS A 79 7.62 8.07 -17.82
N ASN A 80 7.92 9.34 -17.59
CA ASN A 80 9.07 9.75 -16.78
C ASN A 80 8.71 9.75 -15.29
N PHE A 81 9.51 9.09 -14.46
CA PHE A 81 9.37 9.14 -13.00
C PHE A 81 10.07 10.40 -12.49
N SER A 82 9.30 11.47 -12.26
CA SER A 82 9.84 12.78 -11.94
C SER A 82 10.28 12.92 -10.49
N LYS A 83 10.92 14.05 -10.16
CA LYS A 83 11.33 14.33 -8.78
C LYS A 83 10.12 14.55 -7.86
N GLU A 84 9.03 15.09 -8.41
CA GLU A 84 7.76 15.29 -7.70
C GLU A 84 7.17 13.94 -7.27
N GLU A 85 7.17 12.93 -8.15
CA GLU A 85 6.76 11.55 -7.81
C GLU A 85 7.61 10.98 -6.68
N GLU A 86 8.94 11.13 -6.76
CA GLU A 86 9.85 10.70 -5.70
C GLU A 86 9.54 11.42 -4.37
N ASN A 87 9.24 12.72 -4.42
CA ASN A 87 8.89 13.51 -3.23
C ASN A 87 7.57 13.05 -2.61
N ILE A 88 6.57 12.67 -3.42
CA ILE A 88 5.30 12.10 -2.93
C ILE A 88 5.56 10.81 -2.15
N PHE A 89 6.35 9.89 -2.71
CA PHE A 89 6.72 8.65 -2.02
C PHE A 89 7.43 8.93 -0.68
N ASN A 90 8.41 9.82 -0.67
CA ASN A 90 9.13 10.21 0.55
C ASN A 90 8.20 10.84 1.60
N ALA A 91 7.32 11.75 1.18
CA ALA A 91 6.38 12.44 2.06
C ALA A 91 5.40 11.44 2.69
N ILE A 92 4.77 10.58 1.88
CA ILE A 92 3.83 9.57 2.38
C ILE A 92 4.55 8.59 3.30
N PHE A 93 5.76 8.13 2.95
CA PHE A 93 6.54 7.22 3.79
C PHE A 93 6.81 7.83 5.16
N LYS A 94 7.17 9.11 5.21
CA LYS A 94 7.41 9.85 6.45
C LYS A 94 6.14 10.03 7.30
N ILE A 95 5.05 10.53 6.71
CA ILE A 95 3.82 10.85 7.48
C ILE A 95 3.09 9.59 7.96
N THR A 96 3.25 8.45 7.28
CA THR A 96 2.60 7.18 7.66
C THR A 96 3.49 6.29 8.53
N LYS A 97 4.64 6.80 9.00
CA LYS A 97 5.59 6.05 9.83
C LYS A 97 4.94 5.53 11.12
N GLU A 98 4.18 6.37 11.82
CA GLU A 98 3.50 5.98 13.06
C GLU A 98 2.48 4.85 12.85
N ASP A 99 1.79 4.81 11.71
CA ASP A 99 0.82 3.77 11.42
C ASP A 99 1.49 2.40 11.28
N ARG A 100 2.68 2.36 10.66
CA ARG A 100 3.50 1.15 10.55
C ARG A 100 4.04 0.71 11.91
N GLU A 101 4.61 1.64 12.68
CA GLU A 101 5.10 1.36 14.04
C GLU A 101 4.00 0.81 14.96
N ARG A 102 2.78 1.38 14.91
CA ARG A 102 1.61 0.87 15.65
C ARG A 102 1.20 -0.56 15.24
N ARG A 103 1.53 -0.98 14.02
CA ARG A 103 1.27 -2.32 13.49
C ARG A 103 2.41 -3.30 13.71
N GLY A 104 3.53 -2.85 14.29
CA GLY A 104 4.64 -3.70 14.71
C GLY A 104 5.65 -4.00 13.61
N TYR A 105 5.73 -3.17 12.56
CA TYR A 105 6.77 -3.28 11.53
C TYR A 105 7.19 -1.93 10.96
#